data_AF-A0A146EZK6-F1
#
_entry.id   AF-A0A146EZK6-F1
#
_cell.length_a   1.000
_cell.length_b   1.000
_cell.length_c   1.000
_cell.angle_alpha   90.00
_cell.angle_beta   90.00
_cell.angle_gamma   90.00
#
_symmetry.space_group_name_H-M   'P 1'
#
loop_
_entity.id
_entity.type
_entity.pdbx_description
1 polymer ?
#
loop_
_entity_poly.entity_id
_entity_poly.type
_entity_poly.pdbx_seq_one_letter_code
_entity_poly.pdbx_strand_id
1 'polypeptide(L)'
;MKEDGIRASSEGKEPEHSPPGVVLVPRPSSHPQDPLVSIWPQEHLWPRNNWPYRRKQLILATLCLASFSGAIAPLSGQLNLAQQAKIYGKTRVQESYANSAALAGMAFGPFFFAPVAHRLGRSSVIFWCILCALVCQIWAAVMTRSDDYIPYIISRLFAGFFGAVPTVLGPRVITDLLFLHQRGRAFMALHMAFLFGTIAGPTFSAFISANAFFPVEFWWTVGLLGATAILIFLFLEETGYDRENPDRNPAIPTNWLANRWATFFFGQRLVQPTTWSVTVSDHPLKN
;
A
#
# COMPACT_ATOMS: atom_id res chain seq x y z
N MET A 1 -37.99 -40.77 1.53
CA MET A 1 -37.75 -40.52 2.97
C MET A 1 -36.43 -41.20 3.33
N LYS A 2 -35.44 -40.41 3.76
CA LYS A 2 -34.07 -40.76 4.23
C LYS A 2 -33.11 -41.23 3.14
N GLU A 3 -32.21 -40.37 2.64
CA GLU A 3 -30.89 -39.97 3.20
C GLU A 3 -29.89 -41.13 3.21
N ASP A 4 -29.23 -41.34 2.07
CA ASP A 4 -28.02 -42.15 1.97
C ASP A 4 -26.79 -41.26 2.15
N GLY A 5 -26.06 -41.55 3.23
CA GLY A 5 -24.87 -40.86 3.66
C GLY A 5 -23.76 -40.93 2.62
N ILE A 6 -23.23 -39.74 2.29
CA ILE A 6 -22.02 -39.55 1.50
C ILE A 6 -20.85 -40.13 2.30
N ARG A 7 -20.32 -41.25 1.80
CA ARG A 7 -19.07 -41.85 2.25
C ARG A 7 -17.90 -40.89 1.99
N ALA A 8 -17.07 -40.77 3.03
CA ALA A 8 -15.81 -40.05 3.07
C ALA A 8 -14.82 -40.48 1.98
N SER A 9 -14.09 -39.52 1.42
CA SER A 9 -12.81 -39.73 0.75
C SER A 9 -12.01 -38.42 0.69
N SER A 10 -11.28 -38.14 1.78
CA SER A 10 -9.86 -37.78 1.80
C SER A 10 -9.58 -37.08 3.13
N GLU A 11 -9.12 -37.87 4.10
CA GLU A 11 -8.52 -37.39 5.35
C GLU A 11 -7.29 -36.53 5.02
N GLY A 12 -7.50 -35.23 4.86
CA GLY A 12 -6.46 -34.25 5.16
C GLY A 12 -6.40 -34.10 6.67
N LYS A 13 -5.39 -34.70 7.32
CA LYS A 13 -5.06 -34.54 8.74
C LYS A 13 -5.41 -33.13 9.23
N GLU A 14 -6.33 -33.02 10.19
CA GLU A 14 -6.52 -31.77 10.93
C GLU A 14 -5.18 -31.40 11.58
N PRO A 15 -4.60 -30.22 11.30
CA PRO A 15 -3.46 -29.78 12.09
C PRO A 15 -3.94 -29.55 13.53
N GLU A 16 -3.29 -30.26 14.45
CA GLU A 16 -3.53 -30.44 15.89
C GLU A 16 -3.56 -29.15 16.75
N HIS A 17 -3.73 -27.97 16.14
CA HIS A 17 -3.39 -26.68 16.74
C HIS A 17 -4.47 -25.59 16.59
N SER A 18 -5.74 -25.95 16.40
CA SER A 18 -6.84 -24.98 16.48
C SER A 18 -7.59 -25.15 17.81
N PRO A 19 -7.82 -24.09 18.61
CA PRO A 19 -8.71 -24.19 19.77
C PRO A 19 -10.11 -24.63 19.30
N PRO A 20 -10.82 -25.48 20.07
CA PRO A 20 -12.08 -26.06 19.63
C PRO A 20 -13.10 -24.93 19.33
N GLY A 21 -13.51 -24.81 18.07
CA GLY A 21 -14.64 -23.97 17.65
C GLY A 21 -14.33 -22.70 16.85
N VAL A 22 -13.07 -22.30 16.63
CA VAL A 22 -12.73 -21.10 15.82
C VAL A 22 -12.07 -21.49 14.51
N VAL A 23 -12.81 -21.35 13.39
CA VAL A 23 -12.26 -21.52 12.04
C VAL A 23 -11.46 -20.27 11.65
N LEU A 24 -10.13 -20.39 11.59
CA LEU A 24 -9.24 -19.33 11.09
C LEU A 24 -9.27 -19.31 9.56
N VAL A 25 -9.61 -18.14 9.00
CA VAL A 25 -9.60 -17.89 7.55
C VAL A 25 -8.63 -16.75 7.26
N PRO A 26 -7.53 -16.99 6.51
CA PRO A 26 -7.03 -18.27 5.98
C PRO A 26 -6.49 -19.19 7.09
N ARG A 27 -6.44 -20.50 6.82
CA ARG A 27 -5.78 -21.45 7.72
C ARG A 27 -4.26 -21.20 7.72
N PRO A 28 -3.60 -21.08 8.89
CA PRO A 28 -2.14 -20.96 8.95
C PRO A 28 -1.47 -22.20 8.35
N SER A 29 -0.42 -22.03 7.56
CA SER A 29 0.45 -23.14 7.16
C SER A 29 1.46 -23.46 8.27
N SER A 30 2.03 -24.67 8.27
CA SER A 30 3.06 -25.10 9.23
C SER A 30 4.45 -24.50 8.95
N HIS A 31 4.60 -23.72 7.87
CA HIS A 31 5.89 -23.21 7.44
C HIS A 31 6.31 -21.94 8.21
N PRO A 32 7.58 -21.83 8.66
CA PRO A 32 8.11 -20.68 9.40
C PRO A 32 8.10 -19.33 8.67
N GLN A 33 7.78 -19.30 7.38
CA GLN A 33 7.75 -18.08 6.55
C GLN A 33 6.34 -17.52 6.37
N ASP A 34 5.31 -18.20 6.88
CA ASP A 34 3.93 -17.73 6.76
C ASP A 34 3.67 -16.54 7.70
N PRO A 35 3.30 -15.38 7.17
CA PRO A 35 3.00 -14.20 7.99
C PRO A 35 1.80 -14.41 8.94
N LEU A 36 0.94 -15.42 8.76
CA LEU A 36 -0.23 -15.66 9.61
C LEU A 36 0.03 -16.47 10.88
N VAL A 37 1.14 -17.23 10.97
CA VAL A 37 1.42 -18.13 12.11
C VAL A 37 1.55 -17.37 13.44
N SER A 38 1.74 -16.06 13.42
CA SER A 38 2.13 -15.28 14.60
C SER A 38 1.04 -14.82 15.58
N ILE A 39 -0.21 -15.22 15.39
CA ILE A 39 -1.34 -14.61 16.11
C ILE A 39 -1.74 -15.39 17.38
N TRP A 40 -1.14 -16.54 17.67
CA TRP A 40 -1.38 -17.28 18.93
C TRP A 40 -0.10 -17.49 19.75
N PRO A 41 -0.13 -17.27 21.08
CA PRO A 41 0.92 -17.76 21.97
C PRO A 41 0.84 -19.29 21.98
N GLN A 42 1.75 -19.96 21.27
CA GLN A 42 1.90 -21.41 21.39
C GLN A 42 2.69 -21.70 22.66
N GLU A 43 1.99 -22.16 23.69
CA GLU A 43 2.51 -22.44 25.02
C GLU A 43 3.47 -23.65 25.09
N HIS A 44 3.64 -24.44 24.02
CA HIS A 44 4.46 -25.66 24.06
C HIS A 44 5.42 -25.92 22.88
N LEU A 45 5.82 -24.93 22.09
CA LEU A 45 6.91 -25.12 21.11
C LEU A 45 7.85 -23.91 21.04
N TRP A 46 9.15 -24.16 21.21
CA TRP A 46 10.19 -23.14 21.16
C TRP A 46 10.24 -22.35 19.84
N PRO A 47 10.53 -21.04 19.90
CA PRO A 47 10.23 -20.08 18.85
C PRO A 47 11.35 -20.07 17.81
N ARG A 48 11.06 -20.29 16.52
CA ARG A 48 12.10 -20.15 15.49
C ARG A 48 11.80 -19.24 14.30
N ASN A 49 10.58 -18.76 14.10
CA ASN A 49 10.39 -17.54 13.29
C ASN A 49 8.98 -16.95 13.44
N ASN A 50 8.66 -16.47 14.64
CA ASN A 50 7.42 -15.75 14.86
C ASN A 50 7.61 -14.30 14.39
N TRP A 51 6.82 -13.79 13.43
CA TRP A 51 6.81 -12.33 13.21
C TRP A 51 6.31 -11.68 14.50
N PRO A 52 7.12 -10.89 15.23
CA PRO A 52 6.67 -10.33 16.49
C PRO A 52 5.50 -9.39 16.21
N TYR A 53 4.47 -9.41 17.07
CA TYR A 53 3.28 -8.54 16.95
C TYR A 53 3.65 -7.07 16.66
N ARG A 54 4.74 -6.59 17.25
CA ARG A 54 5.32 -5.27 16.99
C ARG A 54 5.72 -5.05 15.51
N ARG A 55 6.29 -6.03 14.83
CA ARG A 55 6.65 -5.94 13.39
C ARG A 55 5.42 -5.81 12.51
N LYS A 56 4.35 -6.56 12.80
CA LYS A 56 3.07 -6.43 12.10
C LYS A 56 2.44 -5.05 12.29
N GLN A 57 2.45 -4.55 13.52
CA GLN A 57 1.97 -3.20 13.81
C GLN A 57 2.81 -2.12 13.13
N LEU A 58 4.14 -2.27 13.09
CA LEU A 58 5.03 -1.34 12.38
C LEU A 58 4.77 -1.32 10.87
N ILE A 59 4.51 -2.48 10.26
CA ILE A 59 4.14 -2.55 8.84
C ILE A 59 2.78 -1.89 8.59
N LEU A 60 1.78 -2.17 9.42
CA LEU A 60 0.48 -1.52 9.31
C LEU A 60 0.60 0.00 9.51
N ALA A 61 1.36 0.46 10.50
CA ALA A 61 1.57 1.88 10.75
C ALA A 61 2.29 2.57 9.58
N THR A 62 3.31 1.91 9.01
CA THR A 62 4.04 2.40 7.84
C THR A 62 3.12 2.49 6.62
N LEU A 63 2.23 1.53 6.44
CA LEU A 63 1.26 1.52 5.35
C LEU A 63 0.17 2.61 5.51
N CYS A 64 -0.30 2.84 6.75
CA CYS A 64 -1.18 3.96 7.07
C CYS A 64 -0.48 5.29 6.78
N LEU A 65 0.80 5.44 7.17
CA LEU A 65 1.58 6.64 6.88
C LEU A 65 1.82 6.83 5.37
N ALA A 66 2.03 5.75 4.63
CA ALA A 66 2.12 5.78 3.17
C ALA A 66 0.82 6.23 2.52
N SER A 67 -0.32 5.75 3.01
CA SER A 67 -1.65 6.18 2.53
C SER A 67 -1.95 7.64 2.88
N PHE A 68 -1.55 8.09 4.08
CA PHE A 68 -1.67 9.47 4.52
C PHE A 68 -0.82 10.43 3.70
N SER A 69 0.48 10.15 3.58
CA SER A 69 1.42 11.00 2.83
C SER A 69 1.17 10.99 1.31
N GLY A 70 0.77 9.84 0.76
CA GLY A 70 0.38 9.70 -0.64
C GLY A 70 -0.89 10.50 -0.99
N ALA A 71 -1.84 10.62 -0.06
CA ALA A 71 -3.02 11.47 -0.24
C ALA A 71 -2.70 12.96 -0.14
N ILE A 72 -1.81 13.34 0.78
CA ILE A 72 -1.42 14.74 1.02
C ILE A 72 -0.72 15.35 -0.19
N ALA A 73 0.19 14.61 -0.83
CA ALA A 73 1.04 15.12 -1.89
C ALA A 73 0.28 15.81 -3.05
N PRO A 74 -0.69 15.15 -3.72
CA PRO A 74 -1.48 15.77 -4.79
C PRO A 74 -2.48 16.83 -4.32
N LEU A 75 -2.96 16.74 -3.08
CA LEU A 75 -4.00 17.63 -2.55
C LEU A 75 -3.44 18.90 -1.90
N SER A 76 -2.12 18.96 -1.73
CA SER A 76 -1.45 20.15 -1.20
C SER A 76 -1.57 21.31 -2.17
N GLY A 77 -1.89 22.50 -1.65
CA GLY A 77 -2.07 23.70 -2.46
C GLY A 77 -3.47 23.86 -3.07
N GLN A 78 -4.40 22.91 -2.84
CA GLN A 78 -5.77 23.03 -3.38
C GLN A 78 -6.51 24.28 -2.92
N LEU A 79 -6.22 24.76 -1.71
CA LEU A 79 -6.87 25.93 -1.10
C LEU A 79 -6.17 27.26 -1.47
N ASN A 80 -4.97 27.22 -2.04
CA ASN A 80 -4.11 28.39 -2.27
C ASN A 80 -4.18 28.97 -3.69
N LEU A 81 -5.32 28.74 -4.37
CA LEU A 81 -5.60 29.19 -5.74
C LEU A 81 -5.36 30.69 -5.95
N ALA A 82 -5.60 31.51 -4.91
CA ALA A 82 -5.43 32.96 -4.99
C ALA A 82 -3.97 33.39 -5.14
N GLN A 83 -3.06 32.71 -4.45
CA GLN A 83 -1.63 32.99 -4.48
C GLN A 83 -1.00 32.38 -5.72
N GLN A 84 -1.39 31.16 -6.08
CA GLN A 84 -0.99 30.49 -7.33
C GLN A 84 -1.32 31.34 -8.55
N ALA A 85 -2.57 31.83 -8.63
CA ALA A 85 -3.04 32.68 -9.72
C ALA A 85 -2.19 33.96 -9.90
N LYS A 86 -1.71 34.55 -8.80
CA LYS A 86 -0.85 35.74 -8.83
C LYS A 86 0.56 35.42 -9.33
N ILE A 87 1.11 34.26 -8.99
CA ILE A 87 2.46 33.84 -9.39
C ILE A 87 2.49 33.48 -10.88
N TYR A 88 1.49 32.74 -11.35
CA TYR A 88 1.42 32.29 -12.74
C TYR A 88 0.77 33.32 -13.69
N GLY A 89 0.23 34.41 -13.16
CA GLY A 89 -0.50 35.41 -13.95
C GLY A 89 -1.77 34.84 -14.60
N LYS A 90 -2.41 33.87 -13.95
CA LYS A 90 -3.59 33.14 -14.45
C LYS A 90 -4.83 33.44 -13.61
N THR A 91 -5.99 33.05 -14.12
CA THR A 91 -7.23 33.17 -13.35
C THR A 91 -7.36 32.02 -12.35
N ARG A 92 -8.12 32.22 -11.27
CA ARG A 92 -8.41 31.15 -10.28
C ARG A 92 -9.07 29.92 -10.90
N VAL A 93 -9.81 30.12 -12.00
CA VAL A 93 -10.44 29.03 -12.77
C VAL A 93 -9.40 28.21 -13.52
N GLN A 94 -8.33 28.85 -14.02
CA GLN A 94 -7.23 28.12 -14.64
C GLN A 94 -6.46 27.32 -13.60
N GLU A 95 -6.14 27.91 -12.44
CA GLU A 95 -5.45 27.19 -11.36
C GLU A 95 -6.22 25.95 -10.85
N SER A 96 -7.57 25.96 -10.91
CA SER A 96 -8.34 24.77 -10.53
C SER A 96 -8.09 23.58 -11.46
N TYR A 97 -7.59 23.78 -12.68
CA TYR A 97 -7.16 22.69 -13.56
C TYR A 97 -5.99 21.89 -12.99
N ALA A 98 -5.10 22.50 -12.19
CA ALA A 98 -4.05 21.78 -11.48
C ALA A 98 -4.65 20.80 -10.46
N ASN A 99 -5.70 21.21 -9.75
CA ASN A 99 -6.42 20.37 -8.79
C ASN A 99 -7.17 19.24 -9.50
N SER A 100 -7.85 19.54 -10.61
CA SER A 100 -8.52 18.53 -11.43
C SER A 100 -7.53 17.52 -12.00
N ALA A 101 -6.36 17.96 -12.45
CA ALA A 101 -5.30 17.07 -12.92
C ALA A 101 -4.79 16.16 -11.79
N ALA A 102 -4.58 16.69 -10.58
CA ALA A 102 -4.20 15.89 -9.42
C ALA A 102 -5.22 14.79 -9.11
N LEU A 103 -6.52 15.14 -9.10
CA LEU A 103 -7.62 14.19 -8.88
C LEU A 103 -7.75 13.15 -10.00
N ALA A 104 -7.57 13.56 -11.26
CA ALA A 104 -7.52 12.64 -12.38
C ALA A 104 -6.37 11.63 -12.21
N GLY A 105 -5.18 12.11 -11.81
CA GLY A 105 -4.05 11.24 -11.48
C GLY A 105 -4.40 10.24 -10.38
N MET A 106 -5.00 10.69 -9.28
CA MET A 106 -5.42 9.80 -8.19
C MET A 106 -6.45 8.75 -8.63
N ALA A 107 -7.33 9.10 -9.57
CA ALA A 107 -8.31 8.17 -10.12
C ALA A 107 -7.64 7.11 -11.02
N PHE A 108 -6.75 7.51 -11.94
CA PHE A 108 -6.15 6.61 -12.93
C PHE A 108 -4.95 5.80 -12.39
N GLY A 109 -4.19 6.35 -11.45
CA GLY A 109 -2.99 5.73 -10.89
C GLY A 109 -3.20 4.29 -10.43
N PRO A 110 -4.16 4.02 -9.54
CA PRO A 110 -4.36 2.69 -9.01
C PRO A 110 -4.79 1.65 -10.05
N PHE A 111 -5.50 2.04 -11.12
CA PHE A 111 -5.86 1.13 -12.21
C PHE A 111 -4.62 0.59 -12.93
N PHE A 112 -3.59 1.43 -13.10
CA PHE A 112 -2.35 1.03 -13.75
C PHE A 112 -1.45 0.22 -12.81
N PHE A 113 -1.34 0.62 -11.55
CA PHE A 113 -0.44 -0.03 -10.60
C PHE A 113 -0.98 -1.31 -9.98
N ALA A 114 -2.31 -1.53 -9.99
CA ALA A 114 -2.90 -2.80 -9.56
C ALA A 114 -2.30 -4.01 -10.31
N PRO A 115 -2.33 -4.10 -11.65
CA PRO A 115 -1.73 -5.22 -12.39
C PRO A 115 -0.20 -5.24 -12.30
N VAL A 116 0.45 -4.08 -12.23
CA VAL A 116 1.91 -3.99 -12.09
C VAL A 116 2.38 -4.58 -10.76
N ALA A 117 1.63 -4.37 -9.68
CA ALA A 117 1.93 -4.95 -8.37
C ALA A 117 1.81 -6.48 -8.32
N HIS A 118 1.03 -7.09 -9.21
CA HIS A 118 1.04 -8.54 -9.36
C HIS A 118 2.36 -9.07 -9.94
N ARG A 119 3.04 -8.29 -10.80
CA ARG A 119 4.27 -8.74 -11.45
C ARG A 119 5.54 -8.33 -10.70
N LEU A 120 5.60 -7.11 -10.18
CA LEU A 120 6.80 -6.54 -9.56
C LEU A 120 6.89 -6.78 -8.05
N GLY A 121 5.81 -7.25 -7.42
CA GLY A 121 5.71 -7.31 -5.96
C GLY A 121 5.08 -6.05 -5.40
N ARG A 122 4.36 -6.19 -4.29
CA ARG A 122 3.48 -5.13 -3.79
C ARG A 122 4.28 -4.10 -3.03
N SER A 123 5.26 -4.56 -2.25
CA SER A 123 6.10 -3.70 -1.43
C SER A 123 7.07 -2.88 -2.27
N SER A 124 7.58 -3.46 -3.37
CA SER A 124 8.39 -2.74 -4.38
C SER A 124 7.58 -1.61 -5.04
N VAL A 125 6.37 -1.90 -5.54
CA VAL A 125 5.53 -0.90 -6.21
C VAL A 125 5.16 0.25 -5.28
N ILE A 126 4.79 -0.03 -4.03
CA ILE A 126 4.49 1.02 -3.03
C ILE A 126 5.70 1.94 -2.83
N PHE A 127 6.90 1.37 -2.67
CA PHE A 127 8.13 2.15 -2.46
C PHE A 127 8.47 3.06 -3.64
N TRP A 128 8.49 2.51 -4.85
CA TRP A 128 8.79 3.29 -6.06
C TRP A 128 7.76 4.37 -6.33
N CYS A 129 6.47 4.10 -6.09
CA CYS A 129 5.43 5.11 -6.25
C CYS A 129 5.60 6.27 -5.25
N ILE A 130 5.91 5.98 -3.98
CA ILE A 130 6.19 7.05 -3.00
C ILE A 130 7.43 7.86 -3.37
N LEU A 131 8.48 7.22 -3.88
CA LEU A 131 9.66 7.93 -4.40
C LEU A 131 9.33 8.81 -5.60
N CYS A 132 8.56 8.30 -6.57
CA CYS A 132 8.11 9.08 -7.72
C CYS A 132 7.22 10.25 -7.29
N ALA A 133 6.32 10.04 -6.32
CA ALA A 133 5.51 11.11 -5.74
C ALA A 133 6.38 12.18 -5.06
N LEU A 134 7.45 11.79 -4.35
CA LEU A 134 8.42 12.71 -3.76
C LEU A 134 9.12 13.56 -4.83
N VAL A 135 9.60 12.94 -5.91
CA VAL A 135 10.24 13.66 -7.02
C VAL A 135 9.26 14.63 -7.67
N CYS A 136 8.01 14.22 -7.90
CA CYS A 136 6.97 15.09 -8.45
C CYS A 136 6.68 16.28 -7.53
N GLN A 137 6.78 16.08 -6.21
CA GLN A 137 6.54 17.13 -5.23
C GLN A 137 7.68 18.13 -5.14
N ILE A 138 8.93 17.67 -5.26
CA ILE A 138 10.09 18.55 -5.44
C ILE A 138 9.98 19.33 -6.76
N TRP A 139 9.58 18.66 -7.84
CA TRP A 139 9.39 19.29 -9.14
C TRP A 139 8.37 20.43 -9.04
N ALA A 140 7.25 20.21 -8.37
CA ALA A 140 6.25 21.25 -8.16
C ALA A 140 6.73 22.38 -7.23
N ALA A 141 7.63 22.11 -6.28
CA ALA A 141 8.20 23.11 -5.37
C ALA A 141 9.20 24.06 -6.06
N VAL A 142 9.90 23.58 -7.08
CA VAL A 142 10.90 24.36 -7.83
C VAL A 142 10.24 25.24 -8.90
N MET A 143 9.07 24.82 -9.41
CA MET A 143 8.31 25.50 -10.45
C MET A 143 7.60 26.73 -9.87
N THR A 144 8.33 27.85 -9.85
CA THR A 144 7.94 29.10 -9.18
C THR A 144 7.86 30.30 -10.13
N ARG A 145 8.13 30.10 -11.42
CA ARG A 145 8.09 31.16 -12.44
C ARG A 145 6.73 31.19 -13.14
N SER A 146 6.39 32.34 -13.71
CA SER A 146 5.13 32.53 -14.45
C SER A 146 4.97 31.60 -15.65
N ASP A 147 6.08 31.24 -16.29
CA ASP A 147 6.10 30.39 -17.48
C ASP A 147 5.98 28.88 -17.16
N ASP A 148 6.12 28.52 -15.88
CA ASP A 148 6.16 27.13 -15.41
C ASP A 148 4.78 26.53 -15.05
N TYR A 149 3.70 27.18 -15.50
CA TYR A 149 2.33 26.75 -15.21
C TYR A 149 2.00 25.34 -15.73
N ILE A 150 2.39 25.02 -16.97
CA ILE A 150 2.17 23.69 -17.57
C ILE A 150 2.95 22.59 -16.84
N PRO A 151 4.28 22.72 -16.62
CA PRO A 151 5.02 21.71 -15.86
C PRO A 151 4.51 21.56 -14.42
N TYR A 152 4.01 22.63 -13.79
CA TYR A 152 3.33 22.55 -12.50
C TYR A 152 2.08 21.64 -12.55
N ILE A 153 1.19 21.81 -13.52
CA ILE A 153 0.01 20.94 -13.68
C ILE A 153 0.43 19.47 -13.91
N ILE A 154 1.43 19.24 -14.75
CA ILE A 154 1.91 17.89 -15.05
C ILE A 154 2.48 17.24 -13.78
N SER A 155 3.25 17.98 -12.99
CA SER A 155 3.79 17.47 -11.72
C SER A 155 2.68 17.05 -10.76
N ARG A 156 1.54 17.75 -10.75
CA ARG A 156 0.36 17.43 -9.93
C ARG A 156 -0.35 16.17 -10.39
N LEU A 157 -0.52 16.02 -11.70
CA LEU A 157 -1.08 14.80 -12.30
C LEU A 157 -0.27 13.57 -11.86
N PHE A 158 1.06 13.63 -11.98
CA PHE A 158 1.94 12.53 -11.61
C PHE A 158 1.99 12.31 -10.09
N ALA A 159 2.02 13.37 -9.28
CA ALA A 159 1.93 13.25 -7.83
C ALA A 159 0.66 12.49 -7.39
N GLY A 160 -0.48 12.74 -8.05
CA GLY A 160 -1.72 11.99 -7.83
C GLY A 160 -1.66 10.55 -8.32
N PHE A 161 -1.10 10.35 -9.51
CA PHE A 161 -0.93 9.04 -10.15
C PHE A 161 -0.13 8.06 -9.29
N PHE A 162 0.98 8.52 -8.70
CA PHE A 162 1.80 7.69 -7.82
C PHE A 162 1.31 7.70 -6.36
N GLY A 163 0.80 8.83 -5.87
CA GLY A 163 0.37 8.99 -4.46
C GLY A 163 -0.83 8.14 -4.05
N ALA A 164 -1.71 7.78 -5.00
CA ALA A 164 -2.89 6.95 -4.72
C ALA A 164 -2.61 5.45 -4.61
N VAL A 165 -1.42 4.96 -5.01
CA VAL A 165 -1.11 3.53 -5.07
C VAL A 165 -1.17 2.80 -3.71
N PRO A 166 -0.70 3.37 -2.59
CA PRO A 166 -0.76 2.71 -1.28
C PRO A 166 -2.18 2.38 -0.82
N THR A 167 -3.20 3.12 -1.26
CA THR A 167 -4.60 2.92 -0.82
C THR A 167 -5.21 1.67 -1.46
N VAL A 168 -4.75 1.28 -2.65
CA VAL A 168 -5.23 0.09 -3.36
C VAL A 168 -4.39 -1.14 -3.04
N LEU A 169 -3.07 -0.99 -2.89
CA LEU A 169 -2.20 -2.11 -2.53
C LEU A 169 -2.23 -2.41 -1.03
N GLY A 170 -2.52 -1.43 -0.19
CA GLY A 170 -2.52 -1.57 1.26
C GLY A 170 -3.52 -2.58 1.80
N PRO A 171 -4.80 -2.58 1.37
CA PRO A 171 -5.75 -3.61 1.76
C PRO A 171 -5.26 -5.03 1.46
N ARG A 172 -4.56 -5.21 0.33
CA ARG A 172 -4.00 -6.51 -0.05
C ARG A 172 -2.83 -6.96 0.85
N VAL A 173 -2.03 -6.01 1.34
CA VAL A 173 -1.00 -6.28 2.35
C VAL A 173 -1.66 -6.69 3.68
N ILE A 174 -2.74 -6.00 4.07
CA ILE A 174 -3.50 -6.31 5.29
C ILE A 174 -4.13 -7.70 5.26
N THR A 175 -4.67 -8.13 4.11
CA THR A 175 -5.25 -9.48 4.00
C THR A 175 -4.22 -10.57 4.23
N ASP A 176 -2.97 -10.35 3.85
CA ASP A 176 -1.95 -11.38 3.95
C ASP A 176 -1.34 -11.46 5.35
N LEU A 177 -1.41 -10.37 6.12
CA LEU A 177 -0.84 -10.25 7.47
C LEU A 177 -1.81 -10.63 8.60
N LEU A 178 -3.12 -10.43 8.40
CA LEU A 178 -4.14 -10.53 9.45
C LEU A 178 -5.25 -11.53 9.12
N PHE A 179 -5.78 -12.19 10.14
CA PHE A 179 -6.97 -13.03 10.04
C PHE A 179 -8.24 -12.22 9.84
N LEU A 180 -9.27 -12.87 9.27
CA LEU A 180 -10.56 -12.25 8.93
C LEU A 180 -11.16 -11.40 10.06
N HIS A 181 -11.14 -11.88 11.31
CA HIS A 181 -11.72 -11.17 12.46
C HIS A 181 -10.98 -9.88 12.85
N GLN A 182 -9.71 -9.71 12.44
CA GLN A 182 -8.90 -8.50 12.74
C GLN A 182 -8.79 -7.55 11.55
N ARG A 183 -9.04 -8.03 10.33
CA ARG A 183 -8.92 -7.24 9.08
C ARG A 183 -9.78 -5.99 9.08
N GLY A 184 -11.00 -6.06 9.63
CA GLY A 184 -11.91 -4.90 9.66
C GLY A 184 -11.28 -3.68 10.35
N ARG A 185 -10.64 -3.88 11.51
CA ARG A 185 -9.97 -2.79 12.25
C ARG A 185 -8.80 -2.21 11.46
N ALA A 186 -8.01 -3.06 10.80
CA ALA A 186 -6.88 -2.63 10.00
C ALA A 186 -7.30 -1.87 8.73
N PHE A 187 -8.36 -2.31 8.04
CA PHE A 187 -8.93 -1.58 6.90
C PHE A 187 -9.46 -0.22 7.32
N MET A 188 -10.18 -0.14 8.44
CA MET A 188 -10.65 1.14 8.96
C MET A 188 -9.48 2.06 9.32
N ALA A 189 -8.43 1.56 9.95
CA ALA A 189 -7.25 2.36 10.26
C ALA A 189 -6.58 2.92 9.00
N LEU A 190 -6.42 2.10 7.96
CA LEU A 190 -5.87 2.54 6.67
C LEU A 190 -6.75 3.59 5.99
N HIS A 191 -8.06 3.37 5.98
CA HIS A 191 -9.01 4.30 5.38
C HIS A 191 -9.07 5.63 6.14
N MET A 192 -9.05 5.58 7.47
CA MET A 192 -8.98 6.79 8.32
C MET A 192 -7.70 7.58 8.06
N ALA A 193 -6.55 6.90 7.90
CA ALA A 193 -5.30 7.56 7.56
C ALA A 193 -5.37 8.25 6.19
N PHE A 194 -5.99 7.61 5.19
CA PHE A 194 -6.23 8.22 3.89
C PHE A 194 -7.13 9.46 3.98
N LEU A 195 -8.31 9.34 4.60
CA LEU A 195 -9.25 10.45 4.77
C LEU A 195 -8.64 11.61 5.55
N PHE A 196 -7.92 11.30 6.63
CA PHE A 196 -7.20 12.31 7.39
C PHE A 196 -6.17 13.02 6.52
N GLY A 197 -5.46 12.29 5.66
CA GLY A 197 -4.53 12.88 4.68
C GLY A 197 -5.22 13.82 3.69
N THR A 198 -6.41 13.45 3.20
CA THR A 198 -7.15 14.30 2.25
C THR A 198 -7.64 15.62 2.84
N ILE A 199 -7.87 15.68 4.15
CA ILE A 199 -8.28 16.89 4.86
C ILE A 199 -7.05 17.66 5.34
N ALA A 200 -6.11 16.96 5.98
CA ALA A 200 -4.90 17.53 6.56
C ALA A 200 -4.02 18.21 5.51
N GLY A 201 -3.84 17.60 4.33
CA GLY A 201 -3.01 18.15 3.25
C GLY A 201 -3.35 19.59 2.87
N PRO A 202 -4.56 19.84 2.34
CA PRO A 202 -5.00 21.18 2.01
C PRO A 202 -5.03 22.10 3.23
N THR A 203 -5.51 21.65 4.40
CA THR A 203 -5.59 22.49 5.61
C THR A 203 -4.21 22.98 6.09
N PHE A 204 -3.22 22.09 6.19
CA PHE A 204 -1.86 22.49 6.59
C PHE A 204 -1.19 23.34 5.52
N SER A 205 -1.37 23.00 4.24
CA SER A 205 -0.82 23.84 3.15
C SER A 205 -1.41 25.25 3.14
N ALA A 206 -2.71 25.41 3.41
CA ALA A 206 -3.36 26.73 3.53
C ALA A 206 -2.82 27.54 4.72
N PHE A 207 -2.63 26.89 5.87
CA PHE A 207 -2.08 27.53 7.06
C PHE A 207 -0.63 28.01 6.86
N ILE A 208 0.19 27.20 6.18
CA ILE A 208 1.58 27.56 5.85
C ILE A 208 1.60 28.71 4.86
N SER A 209 0.81 28.63 3.78
CA SER A 209 0.74 29.66 2.74
C SER A 209 0.11 30.98 3.20
N ALA A 210 -0.66 30.97 4.30
CA ALA A 210 -1.11 32.21 4.94
C ALA A 210 0.04 33.02 5.58
N ASN A 211 1.09 32.35 6.05
CA ASN A 211 2.17 32.96 6.83
C ASN A 211 3.54 32.96 6.11
N ALA A 212 3.69 32.18 5.04
CA ALA A 212 4.95 31.99 4.32
C ALA A 212 4.79 32.12 2.80
N PHE A 213 5.92 32.17 2.09
CA PHE A 213 5.94 32.17 0.63
C PHE A 213 5.41 30.84 0.09
N PHE A 214 4.57 30.91 -0.95
CA PHE A 214 3.80 29.79 -1.52
C PHE A 214 4.55 28.44 -1.68
N PRO A 215 5.79 28.37 -2.19
CA PRO A 215 6.47 27.09 -2.41
C PRO A 215 6.83 26.34 -1.13
N VAL A 216 6.86 27.03 0.02
CA VAL A 216 7.11 26.43 1.34
C VAL A 216 6.03 25.38 1.68
N GLU A 217 4.84 25.52 1.11
CA GLU A 217 3.76 24.53 1.25
C GLU A 217 4.07 23.18 0.60
N PHE A 218 5.05 23.09 -0.29
CA PHE A 218 5.45 21.83 -0.90
C PHE A 218 6.65 21.21 -0.19
N TRP A 219 7.47 22.02 0.48
CA TRP A 219 8.64 21.50 1.20
C TRP A 219 8.28 20.66 2.43
N TRP A 220 7.18 20.98 3.14
CA TRP A 220 6.74 20.13 4.26
C TRP A 220 6.23 18.77 3.79
N THR A 221 5.59 18.70 2.62
CA THR A 221 5.13 17.42 2.05
C THR A 221 6.26 16.59 1.48
N VAL A 222 7.29 17.23 0.92
CA VAL A 222 8.55 16.56 0.54
C VAL A 222 9.20 15.92 1.77
N GLY A 223 9.28 16.64 2.90
CA GLY A 223 9.80 16.09 4.16
C GLY A 223 9.00 14.88 4.65
N LEU A 224 7.67 14.98 4.61
CA LEU A 224 6.78 13.88 5.00
C LEU A 224 6.94 12.65 4.09
N LEU A 225 6.94 12.84 2.76
CA LEU A 225 7.14 11.75 1.79
C LEU A 225 8.53 11.13 1.93
N GLY A 226 9.56 11.92 2.20
CA GLY A 226 10.92 11.43 2.44
C GLY A 226 11.00 10.56 3.68
N ALA A 227 10.39 11.00 4.78
CA ALA A 227 10.28 10.20 6.00
C ALA A 227 9.50 8.90 5.75
N THR A 228 8.38 8.97 5.03
CA THR A 228 7.61 7.78 4.64
C THR A 228 8.44 6.83 3.79
N ALA A 229 9.18 7.32 2.79
CA ALA A 229 10.03 6.48 1.93
C ALA A 229 11.10 5.73 2.74
N ILE A 230 11.72 6.40 3.71
CA ILE A 230 12.69 5.79 4.63
C ILE A 230 12.00 4.72 5.49
N LEU A 231 10.83 5.02 6.05
CA LEU A 231 10.09 4.07 6.88
C LEU A 231 9.62 2.85 6.08
N ILE A 232 9.19 3.05 4.83
CA ILE A 232 8.87 1.94 3.90
C ILE A 232 10.12 1.09 3.69
N PHE A 233 11.26 1.70 3.37
CA PHE A 233 12.51 0.96 3.17
C PHE A 233 12.91 0.15 4.41
N LEU A 234 12.75 0.71 5.62
CA LEU A 234 13.14 0.08 6.88
C LEU A 234 12.16 -1.01 7.36
N PHE A 235 10.85 -0.81 7.20
CA PHE A 235 9.83 -1.63 7.85
C PHE A 235 8.99 -2.45 6.89
N LEU A 236 8.75 -1.99 5.66
CA LEU A 236 7.89 -2.71 4.71
C LEU A 236 8.63 -3.92 4.14
N GLU A 237 8.03 -5.10 4.24
CA GLU A 237 8.57 -6.35 3.70
C GLU A 237 7.56 -6.93 2.71
N GLU A 238 7.99 -7.80 1.81
CA GLU A 238 7.05 -8.47 0.91
C GLU A 238 6.17 -9.42 1.73
N THR A 239 4.85 -9.26 1.61
CA THR A 239 3.87 -10.01 2.42
C THR A 239 3.18 -11.12 1.64
N GLY A 240 3.50 -11.30 0.36
CA GLY A 240 2.97 -12.39 -0.45
C GLY A 240 3.49 -13.74 0.04
N TYR A 241 2.60 -14.69 0.28
CA TYR A 241 2.97 -16.05 0.68
C TYR A 241 2.00 -17.05 0.06
N ASP A 242 2.51 -17.98 -0.77
CA ASP A 242 1.71 -19.07 -1.35
C ASP A 242 1.58 -20.18 -0.31
N ARG A 243 0.34 -20.42 0.14
CA ARG A 243 0.00 -21.43 1.15
C ARG A 243 -0.35 -22.79 0.56
N GLU A 244 -0.71 -22.83 -0.72
CA GLU A 244 -1.10 -24.06 -1.39
C GLU A 244 0.13 -24.82 -1.89
N ASN A 245 1.18 -24.11 -2.26
CA ASN A 245 2.43 -24.72 -2.71
C ASN A 245 3.67 -24.05 -2.08
N PRO A 246 4.08 -24.47 -0.87
CA PRO A 246 5.16 -23.85 -0.12
C PRO A 246 6.52 -23.83 -0.82
N ASP A 247 6.80 -24.80 -1.69
CA ASP A 247 8.04 -24.93 -2.46
C ASP A 247 8.22 -23.81 -3.51
N ARG A 248 7.14 -23.09 -3.83
CA ARG A 248 7.16 -21.95 -4.74
C ARG A 248 7.60 -20.65 -4.08
N ASN A 249 7.68 -20.61 -2.75
CA ASN A 249 8.10 -19.41 -2.05
C ASN A 249 9.64 -19.26 -2.16
N PRO A 250 10.14 -18.13 -2.69
CA PRO A 250 11.57 -17.89 -2.82
C PRO A 250 12.25 -17.82 -1.45
N ALA A 251 13.46 -18.37 -1.38
CA ALA A 251 14.28 -18.28 -0.17
C ALA A 251 14.66 -16.82 0.09
N ILE A 252 14.27 -16.32 1.27
CA ILE A 252 14.62 -14.96 1.71
C ILE A 252 16.11 -14.95 2.11
N PRO A 253 16.95 -14.07 1.54
CA PRO A 253 18.36 -14.00 1.91
C PRO A 253 18.51 -13.60 3.39
N THR A 254 19.47 -14.21 4.09
CA THR A 254 19.71 -14.02 5.53
C THR A 254 20.28 -12.64 5.89
N ASN A 255 20.96 -11.98 4.95
CA ASN A 255 21.52 -10.65 5.14
C ASN A 255 20.44 -9.58 5.05
N TRP A 256 20.33 -8.71 6.06
CA TRP A 256 19.29 -7.66 6.13
C TRP A 256 19.29 -6.74 4.91
N LEU A 257 20.45 -6.21 4.49
CA LEU A 257 20.57 -5.37 3.30
C LEU A 257 20.23 -6.11 2.01
N ALA A 258 20.65 -7.37 1.87
CA ALA A 258 20.36 -8.18 0.69
C ALA A 258 18.86 -8.49 0.58
N ASN A 259 18.17 -8.68 1.71
CA ASN A 259 16.72 -8.85 1.75
C ASN A 259 15.99 -7.58 1.31
N ARG A 260 16.45 -6.40 1.74
CA ARG A 260 15.85 -5.12 1.30
C ARG A 260 16.08 -4.86 -0.18
N TRP A 261 17.29 -5.11 -0.67
CA TRP A 261 17.59 -5.01 -2.10
C TRP A 261 16.77 -5.99 -2.94
N ALA A 262 16.64 -7.24 -2.51
CA ALA A 262 15.78 -8.22 -3.17
C ALA A 262 14.30 -7.82 -3.12
N THR A 263 13.84 -7.25 -2.00
CA THR A 263 12.44 -6.82 -1.83
C THR A 263 12.09 -5.64 -2.74
N PHE A 264 12.97 -4.64 -2.88
CA PHE A 264 12.64 -3.39 -3.58
C PHE A 264 13.14 -3.31 -5.03
N PHE A 265 14.29 -3.93 -5.36
CA PHE A 265 14.91 -3.82 -6.70
C PHE A 265 14.79 -5.08 -7.56
N PHE A 266 14.74 -6.27 -6.96
CA PHE A 266 14.63 -7.54 -7.69
C PHE A 266 13.50 -8.40 -7.12
N GLY A 267 12.27 -7.99 -7.42
CA GLY A 267 11.03 -8.62 -6.95
C GLY A 267 11.09 -10.14 -6.97
N GLN A 268 11.26 -10.72 -5.78
CA GLN A 268 11.04 -12.14 -5.55
C GLN A 268 9.56 -12.41 -5.86
N ARG A 269 9.31 -12.96 -7.06
CA ARG A 269 7.98 -13.26 -7.60
C ARG A 269 7.25 -14.19 -6.63
N LEU A 270 6.21 -13.68 -5.98
CA LEU A 270 5.40 -14.45 -5.04
C LEU A 270 3.94 -14.63 -5.48
N VAL A 271 3.55 -14.05 -6.63
CA VAL A 271 2.21 -14.22 -7.18
C VAL A 271 2.34 -14.65 -8.64
N GLN A 272 2.00 -15.91 -8.92
CA GLN A 272 1.76 -16.34 -10.30
C GLN A 272 0.67 -15.45 -10.90
N PRO A 273 0.76 -15.02 -12.17
CA PRO A 273 -0.46 -14.63 -12.88
C PRO A 273 -1.35 -15.87 -12.86
N THR A 274 -2.50 -15.80 -12.18
CA THR A 274 -3.53 -16.81 -12.41
C THR A 274 -3.93 -16.66 -13.87
N THR A 275 -3.40 -17.53 -14.73
CA THR A 275 -3.85 -17.63 -16.11
C THR A 275 -5.34 -17.92 -16.05
N TRP A 276 -6.13 -17.27 -16.90
CA TRP A 276 -7.60 -17.45 -16.93
C TRP A 276 -8.00 -18.94 -16.96
N SER A 277 -7.19 -19.78 -17.60
CA SER A 277 -7.35 -21.23 -17.63
C SER A 277 -7.36 -21.90 -16.25
N VAL A 278 -6.58 -21.39 -15.28
CA VAL A 278 -6.50 -21.91 -13.90
C VAL A 278 -7.72 -21.48 -13.09
N THR A 279 -8.15 -20.23 -13.24
CA THR A 279 -9.37 -19.72 -12.58
C THR A 279 -10.64 -20.43 -13.06
N VAL A 280 -10.69 -20.80 -14.34
CA VAL A 280 -11.81 -21.57 -14.91
C VAL A 280 -11.75 -23.05 -14.49
N SER A 281 -10.57 -23.63 -14.29
CA SER A 281 -10.45 -25.03 -13.85
C SER A 281 -10.76 -25.24 -12.37
N ASP A 282 -10.51 -24.24 -11.52
CA ASP A 282 -10.73 -24.33 -10.05
C ASP A 282 -12.20 -24.18 -9.64
N HIS A 283 -13.07 -23.72 -10.55
CA HIS A 283 -14.51 -23.74 -10.40
C HIS A 283 -15.12 -24.74 -11.38
N PRO A 284 -15.19 -26.06 -11.06
CA PRO A 284 -16.10 -26.93 -11.78
C PRO A 284 -17.50 -26.40 -11.52
N LEU A 285 -18.11 -25.81 -12.55
CA LEU A 285 -19.54 -25.52 -12.57
C LEU A 285 -20.25 -26.85 -12.27
N LYS A 286 -20.69 -27.00 -11.03
CA LYS A 286 -21.66 -28.03 -10.66
C LYS A 286 -22.96 -27.64 -11.36
N ASN A 287 -23.15 -28.18 -12.56
CA ASN A 287 -24.46 -28.34 -13.17
C ASN A 287 -25.26 -29.37 -12.40
#